data_AF-A0A2H1KWB5-F1
#
_entry.id   AF-A0A2H1KWB5-F1
#
_cell.length_a   1.000
_cell.length_b   1.000
_cell.length_c   1.000
_cell.angle_alpha   90.00
_cell.angle_beta   90.00
_cell.angle_gamma   90.00
#
_symmetry.space_group_name_H-M   'P 1'
#
loop_
_entity.id
_entity.type
_entity.pdbx_description
1 polymer ?
#
loop_
_entity_poly.entity_id
_entity_poly.type
_entity_poly.pdbx_seq_one_letter_code
_entity_poly.pdbx_strand_id
1 'polypeptide(L)'
;MSRKSVTQVLEAADAAGLGWDDVKDRADSEVYGLLFPGRGDHDSVFAQPDWKAVHKEMARVGVTLKLLHGEYADECAAAGDPAM
;
A
#
# COMPACT_ATOMS: atom_id res chain seq x y z
N MET A 1 -2.79 12.86 -14.06
CA MET A 1 -3.06 13.51 -12.75
C MET A 1 -4.22 14.48 -12.91
N SER A 2 -5.25 14.38 -12.07
CA SER A 2 -6.44 15.26 -12.13
C SER A 2 -6.21 16.53 -11.32
N ARG A 3 -6.81 17.65 -11.75
CA ARG A 3 -6.80 18.93 -11.00
C ARG A 3 -7.30 18.73 -9.57
N LYS A 4 -8.32 17.89 -9.38
CA LYS A 4 -8.88 17.58 -8.06
C LYS A 4 -7.86 16.91 -7.12
N SER A 5 -7.04 16.00 -7.65
CA SER A 5 -6.03 15.29 -6.87
C SER A 5 -4.92 16.23 -6.40
N VAL A 6 -4.49 17.15 -7.28
CA VAL A 6 -3.48 18.16 -6.92
C VAL A 6 -4.02 19.12 -5.85
N THR A 7 -5.26 19.61 -6.01
CA THR A 7 -5.90 20.47 -5.01
C THR A 7 -5.99 19.80 -3.64
N GLN A 8 -6.41 18.53 -3.58
CA GLN A 8 -6.48 17.78 -2.31
C GLN A 8 -5.11 17.69 -1.59
N VAL A 9 -4.02 17.53 -2.33
CA VAL A 9 -2.67 17.49 -1.75
C VAL A 9 -2.27 18.85 -1.19
N LEU A 10 -2.53 19.93 -1.93
CA LEU A 10 -2.24 21.29 -1.47
C LEU A 10 -3.05 21.65 -0.22
N GLU A 11 -4.35 21.36 -0.20
CA GLU A 11 -5.21 21.58 0.97
C GLU A 11 -4.74 20.78 2.19
N ALA A 12 -4.29 19.53 1.99
CA ALA A 12 -3.74 18.72 3.06
C ALA A 12 -2.43 19.29 3.61
N ALA A 13 -1.54 19.79 2.75
CA ALA A 13 -0.29 20.43 3.14
C ALA A 13 -0.55 21.72 3.94
N ASP A 14 -1.50 22.55 3.47
CA ASP A 14 -1.92 23.77 4.16
C ASP A 14 -2.52 23.46 5.54
N ALA A 15 -3.39 22.45 5.64
CA ALA A 15 -3.99 22.02 6.90
C ALA A 15 -2.96 21.48 7.90
N ALA A 16 -1.90 20.81 7.41
CA ALA A 16 -0.81 20.31 8.22
C ALA A 16 0.28 21.37 8.52
N GLY A 17 0.21 22.55 7.89
CA GLY A 17 1.21 23.60 8.02
C GLY A 17 2.57 23.21 7.44
N LEU A 18 2.60 22.36 6.41
CA LEU A 18 3.83 21.83 5.82
C LEU A 18 4.24 22.62 4.58
N GLY A 19 5.46 23.12 4.58
CA GLY A 19 6.13 23.71 3.43
C GLY A 19 7.10 22.74 2.75
N TRP A 20 7.65 23.17 1.62
CA TRP A 20 8.65 22.40 0.86
C TRP A 20 9.90 22.08 1.69
N ASP A 21 10.41 23.05 2.45
CA ASP A 21 11.61 22.87 3.27
C ASP A 21 11.43 21.85 4.39
N ASP A 22 10.19 21.61 4.83
CA ASP A 22 9.89 20.59 5.83
C ASP A 22 10.03 19.17 5.25
N VAL A 23 9.72 18.98 3.97
CA VAL A 23 9.54 17.64 3.38
C VAL A 23 10.61 17.22 2.37
N LYS A 24 11.43 18.16 1.87
CA LYS A 24 12.39 17.91 0.77
C LYS A 24 13.41 16.80 1.01
N ASP A 25 13.76 16.54 2.27
CA ASP A 25 14.76 15.53 2.66
C ASP A 25 14.11 14.25 3.23
N ARG A 26 12.78 14.13 3.16
CA ARG A 26 12.01 12.97 3.63
C ARG A 26 11.69 12.02 2.49
N ALA A 27 11.46 10.76 2.82
CA ALA A 27 10.97 9.80 1.83
C ALA A 27 9.51 10.09 1.46
N ASP A 28 9.11 9.82 0.21
CA ASP A 28 7.74 10.03 -0.28
C ASP A 28 6.68 9.39 0.63
N SER A 29 6.97 8.22 1.22
CA SER A 29 6.07 7.53 2.15
C SER A 29 5.84 8.31 3.45
N GLU A 30 6.88 8.96 3.97
CA GLU A 30 6.79 9.77 5.19
C GLU A 30 6.00 11.04 4.91
N VAL A 31 6.26 11.70 3.77
CA VAL A 31 5.50 12.88 3.34
C VAL A 31 4.03 12.52 3.14
N TYR A 32 3.74 11.37 2.53
CA TYR A 32 2.37 10.90 2.35
C TYR A 32 1.66 10.68 3.69
N GLY A 33 2.31 10.05 4.66
CA GLY A 33 1.76 9.84 6.00
C GLY A 33 1.50 11.14 6.77
N LEU A 34 2.33 12.16 6.57
CA LEU A 34 2.11 13.49 7.14
C LEU A 34 0.91 14.21 6.52
N LEU A 35 0.75 14.11 5.19
CA LEU A 35 -0.36 14.75 4.47
C LEU A 35 -1.69 14.03 4.68
N PHE A 36 -1.66 12.71 4.82
CA PHE A 36 -2.86 11.89 4.92
C PHE A 36 -2.75 10.89 6.08
N PRO A 37 -2.72 11.36 7.34
CA PRO A 37 -2.61 10.49 8.50
C PRO A 37 -3.77 9.50 8.54
N GLY A 38 -3.49 8.21 8.82
CA GLY A 38 -4.48 7.14 8.79
C GLY A 38 -4.88 6.65 7.40
N ARG A 39 -4.48 7.34 6.32
CA ARG A 39 -4.85 6.95 4.96
C ARG A 39 -3.87 5.91 4.45
N GLY A 40 -4.37 4.70 4.24
CA GLY A 40 -3.54 3.57 3.82
C GLY A 40 -3.06 2.70 4.99
N ASP A 41 -3.30 3.14 6.23
CA ASP A 41 -3.19 2.28 7.41
C ASP A 41 -4.32 1.24 7.34
N HIS A 42 -3.94 0.02 6.97
CA HIS A 42 -4.84 -1.13 6.98
C HIS A 42 -4.34 -2.12 8.01
N ASP A 43 -4.97 -2.10 9.18
CA ASP A 43 -4.99 -3.27 10.07
C ASP A 43 -5.93 -4.30 9.41
N SER A 44 -5.36 -5.09 8.50
CA SER A 44 -6.11 -6.19 7.92
C SER A 44 -6.19 -7.32 8.93
N VAL A 45 -7.39 -7.85 9.15
CA VAL A 45 -7.55 -9.11 9.87
C VAL A 45 -7.00 -10.28 9.07
N PHE A 46 -6.86 -10.13 7.74
CA PHE A 46 -6.35 -11.17 6.86
C PHE A 46 -4.82 -11.19 6.86
N ALA A 47 -4.26 -12.39 6.84
CA ALA A 47 -2.82 -12.56 6.65
C ALA A 47 -2.41 -11.88 5.33
N GLN A 48 -1.33 -11.10 5.35
CA GLN A 48 -0.84 -10.42 4.14
C GLN A 48 0.11 -11.36 3.38
N PRO A 49 -0.08 -11.53 2.06
CA PRO A 49 0.89 -12.30 1.27
C PRO A 49 2.24 -11.56 1.22
N ASP A 50 3.32 -12.30 0.96
CA ASP A 50 4.60 -11.67 0.63
C ASP A 50 4.49 -10.99 -0.74
N TRP A 51 4.17 -9.69 -0.74
CA TRP A 51 4.00 -8.89 -1.95
C TRP A 51 5.26 -8.83 -2.82
N LYS A 52 6.45 -8.94 -2.23
CA LYS A 52 7.71 -8.97 -2.99
C LYS A 52 7.83 -10.29 -3.74
N ALA A 53 7.47 -11.41 -3.11
CA ALA A 53 7.40 -12.72 -3.76
C ALA A 53 6.33 -12.74 -4.86
N VAL A 54 5.12 -12.26 -4.58
CA VAL A 54 4.02 -12.18 -5.56
C VAL A 54 4.44 -11.40 -6.80
N HIS A 55 5.04 -10.22 -6.64
CA HIS A 55 5.52 -9.42 -7.79
C HIS A 55 6.61 -10.13 -8.59
N LYS A 56 7.50 -10.87 -7.92
CA LYS A 56 8.54 -11.66 -8.59
C LYS A 56 7.93 -12.82 -9.38
N GLU A 57 6.98 -13.55 -8.81
CA GLU A 57 6.34 -14.70 -9.46
C GLU A 57 5.45 -14.28 -10.63
N MET A 58 4.78 -13.12 -10.53
CA MET A 58 4.00 -12.54 -11.64
C MET A 58 4.83 -12.28 -12.91
N ALA A 59 6.16 -12.17 -12.81
CA ALA A 59 7.02 -12.00 -13.98
C ALA A 59 7.26 -13.32 -14.75
N ARG A 60 6.85 -14.47 -14.21
CA ARG A 60 7.09 -15.80 -14.81
C ARG A 60 5.97 -16.18 -15.76
N VAL A 61 6.34 -16.86 -16.86
CA VAL A 61 5.37 -17.31 -17.88
C VAL A 61 4.37 -18.28 -17.27
N GLY A 62 3.09 -18.05 -17.53
CA GLY A 62 2.00 -18.93 -17.08
C GLY A 62 1.53 -18.70 -15.65
N VAL A 63 2.21 -17.84 -14.87
CA VAL A 63 1.73 -17.45 -13.54
C VAL A 63 0.56 -16.48 -13.67
N THR A 64 -0.44 -16.65 -12.81
CA THR A 64 -1.61 -15.77 -12.73
C THR A 64 -1.89 -15.40 -11.28
N LEU A 65 -2.50 -14.23 -11.04
CA LEU A 65 -2.92 -13.84 -9.70
C LEU A 65 -3.90 -14.85 -9.07
N LYS A 66 -4.73 -15.51 -9.88
CA LYS A 66 -5.64 -16.56 -9.39
C LYS A 66 -4.88 -17.77 -8.82
N LEU A 67 -3.78 -18.17 -9.48
CA LEU A 67 -2.93 -19.25 -8.99
C LEU A 67 -2.27 -18.86 -7.66
N LEU A 68 -1.63 -17.69 -7.62
CA LEU A 68 -0.96 -17.20 -6.41
C LEU A 68 -1.92 -16.97 -5.24
N HIS A 69 -3.14 -16.52 -5.51
CA HIS A 69 -4.17 -16.38 -4.47
C HIS A 69 -4.63 -17.74 -3.92
N GLY A 70 -4.73 -18.77 -4.77
CA GLY A 70 -5.01 -20.13 -4.32
C GLY A 70 -3.92 -20.65 -3.37
N GLU A 71 -2.65 -20.47 -3.72
CA GLU A 71 -1.51 -20.85 -2.88
C GLU A 71 -1.53 -20.10 -1.53
N TYR A 72 -1.78 -18.79 -1.56
CA TYR A 72 -1.96 -17.98 -0.35
C TYR A 72 -3.10 -18.49 0.54
N ALA A 73 -4.26 -18.82 -0.05
CA ALA A 73 -5.41 -19.31 0.72
C ALA A 73 -5.13 -20.67 1.37
N ASP A 74 -4.42 -21.56 0.67
CA ASP A 74 -3.98 -22.85 1.20
C ASP A 74 -2.99 -22.68 2.36
N GLU A 75 -2.04 -21.75 2.25
CA GLU A 75 -1.09 -21.42 3.33
C GLU A 75 -1.81 -20.86 4.57
N CYS A 76 -2.74 -19.92 4.39
CA CYS A 76 -3.58 -19.39 5.47
C CYS A 76 -4.39 -20.50 6.14
N ALA A 77 -5.03 -21.38 5.36
CA ALA A 77 -5.80 -22.50 5.90
C ALA A 77 -4.92 -23.47 6.71
N ALA A 78 -3.70 -23.73 6.26
CA ALA A 78 -2.73 -24.57 6.98
C ALA A 78 -2.23 -23.91 8.28
N ALA A 79 -2.09 -22.59 8.29
CA ALA A 79 -1.68 -21.81 9.47
C ALA A 79 -2.85 -21.56 10.46
N GLY A 80 -4.10 -21.73 10.02
CA GLY A 80 -5.29 -21.34 10.78
C GLY A 80 -5.58 -19.84 10.72
N ASP A 81 -4.97 -19.13 9.77
CA ASP A 81 -5.13 -17.70 9.58
C ASP A 81 -6.32 -17.37 8.65
N PRO A 82 -7.01 -16.24 8.86
CA PRO A 82 -8.04 -15.78 7.94
C PRO A 82 -7.43 -15.31 6.61
N ALA A 83 -8.02 -15.79 5.50
CA ALA A 83 -7.68 -15.39 4.13
C ALA A 83 -8.73 -14.43 3.54
N MET A 84 -8.29 -13.50 2.68
CA MET A 84 -9.15 -12.55 1.94
C MET A 84 -9.84 -13.19 0.73
#